data_AF-A0A367I9M3-F1
#
_entry.id   AF-A0A367I9M3-F1
#
_cell.length_a   1.000
_cell.length_b   1.000
_cell.length_c   1.000
_cell.angle_alpha   90.00
_cell.angle_beta   90.00
_cell.angle_gamma   90.00
#
_symmetry.space_group_name_H-M   'P 1'
#
loop_
_entity.id
_entity.type
_entity.pdbx_description
1 polymer ?
#
loop_
_entity_poly.entity_id
_entity_poly.type
_entity_poly.pdbx_seq_one_letter_code
_entity_poly.pdbx_strand_id
1 'polypeptide(L)'
;MRWFSVEPLVSHDLRADIVTRLLGGEEDADAIPFIDRLVEIAEMENGEHQMLVDPIDRSIALVFELFQSESLDPWDVDLTMFIDLFGERIETAENIDLPSCGRLIRMAWNILHAQTFSLIERHENWEDEVDDDDWMSDIGWEADFDDNEYGFSVNVLTGRAKDALPGLFQGRIRRTTESRPVTLSEMLFSLKAAHDQAEDRRLREAARIRHQADVEEAMANVSSRMHRENLEEDIQRCWSALRKLGRGGAPVELADVRTYLSSLAIEEGASEDEAEAEGEISGFVASLFLTHRGFAEIWQMGEATQGRIFLRDRWPKVETFDEARVAIAHERGITLEEVEA
;
A
#
# COMPACT_ATOMS: atom_id res chain seq x y z
N MET A 1 37.64 -31.40 18.80
CA MET A 1 38.01 -31.01 17.42
C MET A 1 37.18 -31.85 16.46
N ARG A 2 35.96 -31.41 16.16
CA ARG A 2 35.11 -31.98 15.12
C ARG A 2 35.10 -30.95 14.00
N TRP A 3 35.77 -31.30 12.91
CA TRP A 3 35.69 -30.58 11.66
C TRP A 3 34.27 -30.78 11.12
N PHE A 4 33.45 -29.74 11.11
CA PHE A 4 32.24 -29.74 10.30
C PHE A 4 32.73 -29.60 8.85
N SER A 5 32.78 -30.72 8.16
CA SER A 5 32.94 -30.75 6.71
C SER A 5 31.68 -30.08 6.15
N VAL A 6 31.86 -28.94 5.51
CA VAL A 6 30.83 -28.29 4.70
C VAL A 6 30.56 -29.24 3.53
N GLU A 7 29.45 -29.98 3.60
CA GLU A 7 28.95 -30.73 2.43
C GLU A 7 28.50 -29.70 1.39
N PRO A 8 28.78 -29.93 0.10
CA PRO A 8 28.27 -29.06 -0.96
C PRO A 8 26.76 -29.09 -0.86
N LEU A 9 26.11 -27.93 -0.95
CA LEU A 9 24.66 -27.77 -1.04
C LEU A 9 24.08 -28.84 -1.98
N VAL A 10 23.60 -29.95 -1.45
CA VAL A 10 22.96 -30.97 -2.27
C VAL A 10 21.63 -30.34 -2.65
N SER A 11 21.48 -29.97 -3.94
CA SER A 11 20.26 -29.42 -4.56
C SER A 11 18.96 -30.07 -4.02
N HIS A 12 19.03 -31.35 -3.65
CA HIS A 12 17.97 -32.12 -3.00
C HIS A 12 17.48 -31.59 -1.64
N ASP A 13 18.36 -31.10 -0.76
CA ASP A 13 17.98 -30.66 0.60
C ASP A 13 17.39 -29.25 0.60
N LEU A 14 17.89 -28.38 -0.28
CA LEU A 14 17.28 -27.07 -0.57
C LEU A 14 15.88 -27.26 -1.16
N ARG A 15 15.73 -28.19 -2.11
CA ARG A 15 14.44 -28.57 -2.70
C ARG A 15 13.49 -29.14 -1.65
N ALA A 16 13.96 -30.03 -0.77
CA ALA A 16 13.12 -30.64 0.25
C ALA A 16 12.60 -29.62 1.27
N ASP A 17 13.40 -28.63 1.69
CA ASP A 17 12.95 -27.59 2.62
C ASP A 17 12.03 -26.56 1.97
N ILE A 18 12.34 -26.12 0.75
CA ILE A 18 11.46 -25.23 -0.03
C ILE A 18 10.09 -25.90 -0.23
N VAL A 19 10.07 -27.19 -0.60
CA VAL A 19 8.85 -27.99 -0.77
C VAL A 19 8.12 -28.23 0.57
N THR A 20 8.83 -28.50 1.66
CA THR A 20 8.23 -28.72 2.98
C THR A 20 7.58 -27.45 3.53
N ARG A 21 8.16 -26.27 3.26
CA ARG A 21 7.58 -24.98 3.67
C ARG A 21 6.37 -24.59 2.82
N LEU A 22 6.34 -24.98 1.55
CA LEU A 22 5.16 -24.80 0.68
C LEU A 22 4.02 -25.76 0.99
N LEU A 23 4.32 -26.99 1.42
CA LEU A 23 3.31 -27.93 1.91
C LEU A 23 2.72 -27.51 3.28
N GLY A 24 3.39 -26.60 4.00
CA GLY A 24 2.91 -26.02 5.26
C GLY A 24 2.19 -24.68 5.12
N GLY A 25 2.31 -23.99 3.98
CA GLY A 25 1.57 -22.78 3.61
C GLY A 25 0.47 -23.10 2.60
N GLU A 26 -0.53 -22.22 2.45
CA GLU A 26 -1.58 -22.41 1.45
C GLU A 26 -0.98 -22.66 0.05
N GLU A 27 -1.58 -23.58 -0.71
CA GLU A 27 -1.12 -24.01 -2.03
C GLU A 27 -1.17 -22.84 -3.04
N ASP A 28 -0.15 -21.99 -3.04
CA ASP A 28 0.06 -21.00 -4.09
C ASP A 28 0.52 -21.73 -5.35
N ALA A 29 -0.40 -21.94 -6.28
CA ALA A 29 -0.13 -22.58 -7.58
C ALA A 29 1.01 -21.88 -8.37
N ASP A 30 1.23 -20.58 -8.12
CA ASP A 30 2.28 -19.76 -8.74
C ASP A 30 3.67 -19.91 -8.09
N ALA A 31 3.77 -20.64 -6.97
CA ALA A 31 5.05 -20.87 -6.29
C ALA A 31 5.85 -22.00 -6.93
N ILE A 32 5.18 -23.06 -7.42
CA ILE A 32 5.85 -24.25 -7.99
C ILE A 32 6.72 -23.91 -9.22
N PRO A 33 6.23 -23.17 -10.24
CA PRO A 33 7.05 -22.81 -11.40
C PRO A 33 8.26 -21.95 -11.02
N PHE A 34 8.11 -21.12 -9.98
CA PHE A 34 9.19 -20.28 -9.50
C PHE A 34 10.30 -21.09 -8.82
N ILE A 35 9.96 -22.15 -8.09
CA ILE A 35 10.95 -23.04 -7.47
C ILE A 35 11.73 -23.80 -8.54
N ASP A 36 11.05 -24.32 -9.56
CA ASP A 36 11.72 -25.01 -10.66
C ASP A 36 12.74 -24.08 -11.34
N ARG A 37 12.36 -22.79 -11.51
CA ARG A 37 13.28 -21.73 -11.98
C ARG A 37 14.44 -21.47 -11.01
N LEU A 38 14.21 -21.44 -9.70
CA LEU A 38 15.28 -21.29 -8.70
C LEU A 38 16.28 -22.44 -8.73
N VAL A 39 15.79 -23.68 -8.88
CA VAL A 39 16.64 -24.88 -8.97
C VAL A 39 17.48 -24.82 -10.25
N GLU A 40 16.88 -24.45 -11.38
CA GLU A 40 17.61 -24.24 -12.63
C GLU A 40 18.76 -23.24 -12.44
N ILE A 41 18.49 -22.08 -11.84
CA ILE A 41 19.51 -21.04 -11.58
C ILE A 41 20.59 -21.52 -10.59
N ALA A 42 20.22 -22.30 -9.58
CA ALA A 42 21.15 -22.85 -8.59
C ALA A 42 22.06 -23.94 -9.18
N GLU A 43 21.59 -24.66 -10.22
CA GLU A 43 22.36 -25.69 -10.92
C GLU A 43 23.29 -25.12 -12.01
N MET A 44 23.09 -23.86 -12.44
CA MET A 44 23.99 -23.18 -13.36
C MET A 44 25.37 -22.92 -12.72
N GLU A 45 26.45 -23.14 -13.50
CA GLU A 45 27.83 -23.01 -13.01
C GLU A 45 28.21 -21.54 -12.78
N ASN A 46 29.04 -21.31 -11.76
CA ASN A 46 29.51 -19.98 -11.37
C ASN A 46 30.13 -19.22 -12.56
N GLY A 47 29.45 -18.16 -13.01
CA GLY A 47 29.86 -17.30 -14.12
C GLY A 47 28.89 -17.26 -15.30
N GLU A 48 28.00 -18.25 -15.44
CA GLU A 48 26.95 -18.25 -16.47
C GLU A 48 25.79 -17.30 -16.11
N HIS A 49 25.66 -16.93 -14.84
CA HIS A 49 24.60 -16.06 -14.33
C HIS A 49 24.63 -14.63 -14.90
N GLN A 50 25.79 -14.16 -15.38
CA GLN A 50 25.89 -12.87 -16.08
C GLN A 50 25.19 -12.90 -17.45
N MET A 51 24.96 -14.09 -18.01
CA MET A 51 24.30 -14.29 -19.31
C MET A 51 22.78 -14.44 -19.19
N LEU A 52 22.23 -14.48 -17.97
CA LEU A 52 20.78 -14.52 -17.74
C LEU A 52 20.11 -13.28 -18.31
N VAL A 53 19.02 -13.47 -19.06
CA VAL A 53 18.32 -12.36 -19.73
C VAL A 53 17.48 -11.55 -18.73
N ASP A 54 16.88 -12.22 -17.75
CA ASP A 54 16.00 -11.58 -16.76
C ASP A 54 16.79 -10.94 -15.61
N PRO A 55 16.60 -9.62 -15.33
CA PRO A 55 17.20 -8.94 -14.19
C PRO A 55 16.89 -9.57 -12.83
N ILE A 56 15.72 -10.22 -12.65
CA ILE A 56 15.40 -10.88 -11.37
C ILE A 56 16.23 -12.15 -11.17
N ASP A 57 16.42 -12.95 -12.22
CA ASP A 57 17.20 -14.19 -12.15
C ASP A 57 18.66 -13.89 -11.85
N ARG A 58 19.17 -12.78 -12.39
CA ARG A 58 20.51 -12.29 -12.06
C ARG A 58 20.62 -11.88 -10.58
N SER A 59 19.57 -11.26 -10.04
CA SER A 59 19.52 -10.87 -8.62
C SER A 59 19.50 -12.11 -7.71
N ILE A 60 18.72 -13.13 -8.09
CA ILE A 60 18.66 -14.43 -7.41
C ILE A 60 20.00 -15.16 -7.47
N ALA A 61 20.63 -15.18 -8.64
CA ALA A 61 21.94 -15.77 -8.85
C ALA A 61 23.03 -15.10 -8.00
N LEU A 62 22.97 -13.77 -7.87
CA LEU A 62 23.88 -13.03 -7.00
C LEU A 62 23.77 -13.48 -5.54
N VAL A 63 22.54 -13.71 -5.07
CA VAL A 63 22.31 -14.26 -3.73
C VAL A 63 22.92 -15.65 -3.65
N PHE A 64 22.64 -16.56 -4.58
CA PHE A 64 23.26 -17.89 -4.57
C PHE A 64 24.79 -17.85 -4.60
N GLU A 65 25.40 -16.95 -5.38
CA GLU A 65 26.85 -16.76 -5.41
C GLU A 65 27.41 -16.39 -4.04
N LEU A 66 26.74 -15.49 -3.31
CA LEU A 66 27.18 -15.10 -1.97
C LEU A 66 27.14 -16.27 -1.01
N PHE A 67 26.11 -17.11 -1.05
CA PHE A 67 26.02 -18.30 -0.19
C PHE A 67 26.99 -19.42 -0.56
N GLN A 68 27.49 -19.46 -1.80
CA GLN A 68 28.49 -20.44 -2.24
C GLN A 68 29.93 -19.99 -2.00
N SER A 69 30.21 -18.70 -2.20
CA SER A 69 31.56 -18.12 -2.15
C SER A 69 31.96 -17.64 -0.75
N GLU A 70 31.03 -17.00 -0.05
CA GLU A 70 31.18 -16.52 1.31
C GLU A 70 30.50 -17.54 2.20
N SER A 71 31.13 -17.99 3.29
CA SER A 71 30.63 -19.07 4.15
C SER A 71 29.40 -18.66 4.99
N LEU A 72 28.33 -18.23 4.33
CA LEU A 72 27.02 -17.91 4.88
C LEU A 72 26.22 -19.20 5.08
N ASP A 73 25.54 -19.30 6.21
CA ASP A 73 24.64 -20.43 6.48
C ASP A 73 23.27 -20.18 5.81
N PRO A 74 22.80 -21.06 4.91
CA PRO A 74 21.47 -20.95 4.29
C PRO A 74 20.30 -21.02 5.28
N TRP A 75 20.52 -21.60 6.46
CA TRP A 75 19.49 -21.89 7.47
C TRP A 75 19.46 -20.87 8.61
N ASP A 76 20.54 -20.11 8.80
CA ASP A 76 20.66 -19.03 9.78
C ASP A 76 21.52 -17.90 9.19
N VAL A 77 20.88 -17.07 8.36
CA VAL A 77 21.58 -16.00 7.63
C VAL A 77 21.97 -14.87 8.57
N ASP A 78 23.27 -14.55 8.64
CA ASP A 78 23.73 -13.31 9.27
C ASP A 78 23.36 -12.11 8.37
N LEU A 79 22.27 -11.44 8.71
CA LEU A 79 21.74 -10.30 7.96
C LEU A 79 22.72 -9.12 7.88
N THR A 80 23.60 -8.96 8.87
CA THR A 80 24.57 -7.84 8.89
C THR A 80 25.63 -8.08 7.83
N MET A 81 26.26 -9.25 7.89
CA MET A 81 27.26 -9.67 6.90
C MET A 81 26.66 -9.76 5.50
N PHE A 82 25.42 -10.25 5.40
CA PHE A 82 24.71 -10.30 4.13
C PHE A 82 24.52 -8.91 3.51
N ILE A 83 24.07 -7.90 4.25
CA ILE A 83 23.83 -6.54 3.71
C ILE A 83 25.13 -5.94 3.18
N ASP A 84 26.24 -6.09 3.91
CA ASP A 84 27.53 -5.52 3.52
C ASP A 84 28.06 -6.18 2.24
N LEU A 85 28.09 -7.52 2.20
CA LEU A 85 28.56 -8.29 1.05
C LEU A 85 27.67 -8.12 -0.18
N PHE A 86 26.35 -8.14 0.02
CA PHE A 86 25.39 -7.94 -1.05
C PHE A 86 25.46 -6.52 -1.61
N GLY A 87 25.70 -5.52 -0.77
CA GLY A 87 25.95 -4.14 -1.18
C GLY A 87 27.17 -4.02 -2.10
N GLU A 88 28.33 -4.56 -1.67
CA GLU A 88 29.56 -4.54 -2.47
C GLU A 88 29.39 -5.26 -3.82
N ARG A 89 28.66 -6.38 -3.81
CA ARG A 89 28.43 -7.18 -5.02
C ARG A 89 27.48 -6.49 -6.01
N ILE A 90 26.48 -5.75 -5.54
CA ILE A 90 25.58 -4.95 -6.39
C ILE A 90 26.34 -3.84 -7.13
N GLU A 91 27.33 -3.21 -6.49
CA GLU A 91 28.10 -2.12 -7.12
C GLU A 91 28.90 -2.60 -8.35
N THR A 92 29.33 -3.85 -8.34
CA THR A 92 30.14 -4.44 -9.42
C THR A 92 29.30 -5.05 -10.53
N ALA A 93 28.04 -5.38 -10.27
CA ALA A 93 27.24 -6.19 -11.15
C ALA A 93 26.30 -5.35 -12.05
N GLU A 94 26.30 -5.64 -13.35
CA GLU A 94 25.54 -4.89 -14.34
C GLU A 94 24.15 -5.50 -14.60
N ASN A 95 23.17 -4.64 -14.93
CA ASN A 95 21.80 -4.99 -15.36
C ASN A 95 21.04 -5.92 -14.37
N ILE A 96 21.07 -5.52 -13.09
CA ILE A 96 20.34 -6.12 -11.97
C ILE A 96 19.04 -5.33 -11.70
N ASP A 97 18.03 -5.99 -11.14
CA ASP A 97 16.81 -5.33 -10.64
C ASP A 97 17.08 -4.57 -9.33
N LEU A 98 17.68 -3.38 -9.43
CA LEU A 98 18.01 -2.51 -8.30
C LEU A 98 16.80 -2.20 -7.39
N PRO A 99 15.59 -1.91 -7.91
CA PRO A 99 14.40 -1.74 -7.06
C PRO A 99 14.10 -2.93 -6.14
N SER A 100 14.19 -4.15 -6.65
CA SER A 100 13.91 -5.37 -5.88
C SER A 100 15.05 -5.70 -4.90
N CYS A 101 16.30 -5.53 -5.32
CA CYS A 101 17.47 -5.67 -4.44
C CYS A 101 17.45 -4.66 -3.29
N GLY A 102 17.12 -3.40 -3.55
CA GLY A 102 16.99 -2.38 -2.51
C GLY A 102 15.86 -2.70 -1.51
N ARG A 103 14.78 -3.33 -1.96
CA ARG A 103 13.72 -3.82 -1.07
C ARG A 103 14.18 -5.00 -0.22
N LEU A 104 14.98 -5.89 -0.77
CA LEU A 104 15.58 -7.00 -0.03
C LEU A 104 16.51 -6.47 1.07
N ILE A 105 17.38 -5.51 0.76
CA ILE A 105 18.22 -4.84 1.78
C ILE A 105 17.35 -4.19 2.86
N ARG A 106 16.28 -3.48 2.46
CA ARG A 106 15.34 -2.86 3.41
C ARG A 106 14.62 -3.90 4.28
N MET A 107 14.27 -5.06 3.72
CA MET A 107 13.65 -6.15 4.46
C MET A 107 14.64 -6.73 5.49
N ALA A 108 15.87 -7.03 5.08
CA ALA A 108 16.93 -7.49 5.97
C ALA A 108 17.17 -6.48 7.12
N TRP A 109 17.22 -5.18 6.79
CA TRP A 109 17.31 -4.11 7.80
C TRP A 109 16.12 -4.09 8.76
N ASN A 110 14.88 -4.19 8.26
CA ASN A 110 13.69 -4.19 9.10
C ASN A 110 13.67 -5.37 10.07
N ILE A 111 14.08 -6.56 9.61
CA ILE A 111 14.17 -7.75 10.46
C ILE A 111 15.25 -7.54 11.53
N LEU A 112 16.44 -7.08 11.13
CA LEU A 112 17.52 -6.78 12.07
C LEU A 112 17.10 -5.73 13.11
N HIS A 113 16.36 -4.71 12.68
CA HIS A 113 15.82 -3.67 13.55
C HIS A 113 14.79 -4.23 14.53
N ALA A 114 13.86 -5.08 14.07
CA ALA A 114 12.89 -5.75 14.93
C ALA A 114 13.57 -6.70 15.94
N GLN A 115 14.62 -7.42 15.51
CA GLN A 115 15.43 -8.25 16.40
C GLN A 115 16.15 -7.40 17.45
N THR A 116 16.71 -6.26 17.07
CA THR A 116 17.38 -5.35 18.00
C THR A 116 16.38 -4.71 18.97
N PHE A 117 15.22 -4.31 18.48
CA PHE A 117 14.17 -3.71 19.31
C PHE A 117 13.64 -4.70 20.35
N SER A 118 13.37 -5.96 19.96
CA SER A 118 12.95 -6.98 20.93
C SER A 118 14.02 -7.30 21.99
N LEU A 119 15.30 -7.16 21.65
CA LEU A 119 16.39 -7.25 22.62
C LEU A 119 16.41 -6.06 23.60
N ILE A 120 16.11 -4.85 23.12
CA ILE A 120 16.01 -3.64 23.95
C ILE A 120 14.80 -3.70 24.87
N GLU A 121 13.62 -4.03 24.32
CA GLU A 121 12.39 -4.17 25.09
C GLU A 121 12.57 -5.18 26.23
N ARG A 122 13.24 -6.31 25.97
CA ARG A 122 13.59 -7.27 27.03
C ARG A 122 14.51 -6.68 28.10
N HIS A 123 15.47 -5.85 27.71
CA HIS A 123 16.36 -5.21 28.66
C HIS A 123 15.61 -4.21 29.55
N GLU A 124 14.75 -3.39 28.94
CA GLU A 124 13.91 -2.41 29.67
C GLU A 124 12.91 -3.12 30.60
N ASN A 125 12.20 -4.15 30.12
CA ASN A 125 11.29 -4.93 30.96
C ASN A 125 11.99 -5.64 32.13
N TRP A 126 13.26 -6.00 31.96
CA TRP A 126 14.07 -6.55 33.05
C TRP A 126 14.44 -5.48 34.09
N GLU A 127 14.79 -4.27 33.66
CA GLU A 127 15.02 -3.15 34.59
C GLU A 127 13.74 -2.85 35.40
N ASP A 128 12.57 -2.85 34.75
CA ASP A 128 11.28 -2.66 35.41
C ASP A 128 10.92 -3.81 36.37
N GLU A 129 11.14 -5.09 36.00
CA GLU A 129 10.95 -6.24 36.93
C GLU A 129 11.88 -6.20 38.14
N VAL A 130 13.09 -5.64 38.00
CA VAL A 130 14.04 -5.47 39.11
C VAL A 130 13.66 -4.29 40.01
N ASP A 131 13.04 -3.24 39.46
CA ASP A 131 12.55 -2.09 40.23
C ASP A 131 11.19 -2.37 40.93
N ASP A 132 10.33 -3.24 40.37
CA ASP A 132 9.05 -3.69 40.95
C ASP A 132 9.20 -4.82 41.99
N ASP A 133 10.42 -5.35 42.19
CA ASP A 133 10.75 -6.19 43.32
C ASP A 133 10.74 -5.32 44.60
N ASP A 134 9.55 -5.16 45.19
CA ASP A 134 9.29 -4.57 46.53
C ASP A 134 10.14 -5.23 47.65
N TRP A 135 10.85 -6.32 47.33
CA TRP A 135 11.93 -6.93 48.09
C TRP A 135 13.14 -6.00 48.31
N MET A 136 13.38 -4.98 47.49
CA MET A 136 14.42 -3.97 47.71
C MET A 136 13.97 -2.81 48.60
N SER A 137 12.66 -2.60 48.77
CA SER A 137 12.09 -1.53 49.59
C SER A 137 12.10 -1.86 51.10
N ASP A 138 12.05 -3.15 51.45
CA ASP A 138 12.04 -3.64 52.85
C ASP A 138 13.44 -4.05 53.38
N ILE A 139 14.50 -3.86 52.60
CA ILE A 139 15.88 -4.05 53.07
C ILE A 139 16.33 -2.77 53.77
N GLY A 140 15.99 -2.66 55.05
CA GLY A 140 16.70 -1.78 55.96
C GLY A 140 18.21 -2.07 55.88
N TRP A 141 19.06 -1.07 56.17
CA TRP A 141 20.52 -1.21 56.24
C TRP A 141 21.02 -2.19 57.33
N GLU A 142 20.15 -3.08 57.81
CA GLU A 142 20.40 -4.25 58.65
C GLU A 142 19.83 -5.50 57.94
N ALA A 143 20.36 -5.85 56.77
CA ALA A 143 20.21 -7.21 56.29
C ALA A 143 21.22 -8.08 57.05
N ASP A 144 20.71 -8.98 57.89
CA ASP A 144 21.52 -10.10 58.41
C ASP A 144 22.02 -10.88 57.20
N PHE A 145 23.28 -10.67 56.82
CA PHE A 145 23.93 -11.41 55.74
C PHE A 145 23.78 -12.92 56.03
N ASP A 146 23.03 -13.63 55.19
CA ASP A 146 22.96 -15.08 55.25
C ASP A 146 24.37 -15.63 54.99
N ASP A 147 24.84 -16.54 55.84
CA ASP A 147 26.16 -17.18 55.72
C ASP A 147 26.37 -17.81 54.32
N ASN A 148 25.27 -18.18 53.66
CA ASN A 148 25.27 -18.70 52.29
C ASN A 148 25.65 -17.65 51.23
N GLU A 149 25.23 -16.39 51.40
CA GLU A 149 25.52 -15.28 50.47
C GLU A 149 26.99 -14.81 50.59
N TYR A 150 27.53 -14.80 51.81
CA TYR A 150 28.96 -14.61 52.03
C TYR A 150 29.80 -15.73 51.40
N GLY A 151 29.31 -16.97 51.47
CA GLY A 151 29.93 -18.11 50.80
C GLY A 151 30.00 -17.95 49.28
N PHE A 152 28.94 -17.46 48.64
CA PHE A 152 28.91 -17.24 47.20
C PHE A 152 29.91 -16.18 46.74
N SER A 153 29.86 -14.98 47.32
CA SER A 153 30.73 -13.86 46.95
C SER A 153 32.22 -14.17 47.15
N VAL A 154 32.57 -14.84 48.26
CA VAL A 154 33.95 -15.28 48.51
C VAL A 154 34.38 -16.37 47.53
N ASN A 155 33.51 -17.32 47.16
CA ASN A 155 33.83 -18.36 46.18
C ASN A 155 34.02 -17.81 44.75
N VAL A 156 33.31 -16.73 44.41
CA VAL A 156 33.50 -16.00 43.14
C VAL A 156 34.81 -15.20 43.16
N LEU A 157 35.05 -14.41 44.20
CA LEU A 157 36.28 -13.59 44.34
C LEU A 157 37.55 -14.43 44.45
N THR A 158 37.48 -15.59 45.10
CA THR A 158 38.62 -16.53 45.22
C THR A 158 38.75 -17.46 44.01
N GLY A 159 37.84 -17.37 43.03
CA GLY A 159 37.88 -18.14 41.79
C GLY A 159 37.60 -19.64 41.95
N ARG A 160 36.99 -20.06 43.07
CA ARG A 160 36.56 -21.44 43.30
C ARG A 160 35.25 -21.79 42.58
N ALA A 161 34.48 -20.78 42.17
CA ALA A 161 33.26 -20.94 41.38
C ALA A 161 33.50 -20.95 39.85
N LYS A 162 34.75 -21.01 39.37
CA LYS A 162 35.11 -20.91 37.93
C LYS A 162 34.38 -21.91 37.03
N ASP A 163 34.06 -23.10 37.51
CA ASP A 163 33.39 -24.14 36.71
C ASP A 163 31.86 -23.95 36.68
N ALA A 164 31.29 -23.28 37.68
CA ALA A 164 29.85 -23.01 37.80
C ALA A 164 29.44 -21.64 37.22
N LEU A 165 30.34 -20.67 37.20
CA LEU A 165 30.11 -19.32 36.66
C LEU A 165 29.67 -19.33 35.19
N PRO A 166 30.28 -20.11 34.26
CA PRO A 166 29.80 -20.21 32.89
C PRO A 166 28.34 -20.65 32.80
N GLY A 167 27.90 -21.57 33.67
CA GLY A 167 26.51 -22.04 33.76
C GLY A 167 25.53 -20.99 34.30
N LEU A 168 26.00 -20.12 35.20
CA LEU A 168 25.22 -19.07 35.85
C LEU A 168 24.97 -17.85 34.95
N PHE A 169 25.84 -17.64 33.95
CA PHE A 169 25.66 -16.64 32.88
C PHE A 169 25.10 -17.23 31.58
N GLN A 170 25.06 -18.56 31.44
CA GLN A 170 24.54 -19.25 30.24
C GLN A 170 23.04 -19.03 29.99
N GLY A 171 22.27 -18.60 31.01
CA GLY A 171 20.88 -18.19 30.84
C GLY A 171 20.67 -16.72 30.45
N ARG A 172 21.70 -15.86 30.52
CA ARG A 172 21.52 -14.39 30.52
C ARG A 172 21.68 -13.72 29.15
N ILE A 173 22.35 -14.38 28.20
CA ILE A 173 22.52 -13.87 26.82
C ILE A 173 22.58 -15.07 25.89
N ARG A 174 21.46 -15.76 25.69
CA ARG A 174 21.26 -16.48 24.44
C ARG A 174 20.30 -15.63 23.60
N ARG A 175 20.58 -15.58 22.30
CA ARG A 175 19.53 -15.43 21.29
C ARG A 175 18.53 -16.55 21.60
N THR A 176 17.53 -16.25 22.43
CA THR A 176 16.52 -17.26 22.76
C THR A 176 15.81 -17.57 21.46
N THR A 177 15.53 -18.85 21.29
CA THR A 177 15.02 -19.58 20.13
C THR A 177 13.67 -19.09 19.57
N GLU A 178 13.28 -17.85 19.89
CA GLU A 178 11.99 -17.23 19.54
C GLU A 178 12.05 -16.37 18.28
N SER A 179 13.21 -15.84 17.89
CA SER A 179 13.38 -15.32 16.53
C SER A 179 13.68 -16.50 15.63
N ARG A 180 12.70 -16.94 14.85
CA ARG A 180 12.93 -17.88 13.74
C ARG A 180 14.09 -17.33 12.91
N PRO A 181 15.16 -18.11 12.67
CA PRO A 181 16.26 -17.64 11.84
C PRO A 181 15.74 -17.34 10.44
N VAL A 182 16.23 -16.25 9.83
CA VAL A 182 15.91 -15.93 8.44
C VAL A 182 16.64 -16.94 7.58
N THR A 183 15.92 -17.59 6.67
CA THR A 183 16.50 -18.57 5.75
C THR A 183 16.66 -17.99 4.36
N LEU A 184 17.60 -18.56 3.59
CA LEU A 184 17.80 -18.21 2.19
C LEU A 184 16.49 -18.25 1.39
N SER A 185 15.66 -19.27 1.61
CA SER A 185 14.35 -19.40 0.96
C SER A 185 13.43 -18.20 1.23
N GLU A 186 13.41 -17.67 2.45
CA GLU A 186 12.61 -16.50 2.81
C GLU A 186 13.13 -15.23 2.13
N MET A 187 14.45 -15.09 2.00
CA MET A 187 15.05 -13.99 1.24
C MET A 187 14.68 -14.06 -0.24
N LEU A 188 14.73 -15.24 -0.85
CA LEU A 188 14.38 -15.44 -2.26
C LEU A 188 12.89 -15.22 -2.52
N PHE A 189 12.00 -15.70 -1.66
CA PHE A 189 10.56 -15.41 -1.76
C PHE A 189 10.25 -13.93 -1.54
N SER A 190 10.95 -13.26 -0.61
CA SER A 190 10.79 -11.82 -0.44
C SER A 190 11.32 -11.04 -1.65
N LEU A 191 12.37 -11.51 -2.32
CA LEU A 191 12.88 -10.90 -3.55
C LEU A 191 11.84 -11.00 -4.67
N LYS A 192 11.23 -12.17 -4.85
CA LYS A 192 10.14 -12.39 -5.80
C LYS A 192 8.95 -11.47 -5.51
N ALA A 193 8.47 -11.46 -4.27
CA ALA A 193 7.35 -10.62 -3.86
C ALA A 193 7.65 -9.12 -4.05
N ALA A 194 8.90 -8.70 -3.82
CA ALA A 194 9.35 -7.32 -4.04
C ALA A 194 9.28 -6.93 -5.53
N HIS A 195 9.69 -7.83 -6.42
CA HIS A 195 9.64 -7.69 -7.87
C HIS A 195 8.21 -7.66 -8.39
N ASP A 196 7.39 -8.64 -8.01
CA ASP A 196 5.99 -8.73 -8.43
C ASP A 196 5.24 -7.44 -8.06
N GLN A 197 5.42 -6.93 -6.85
CA GLN A 197 4.86 -5.65 -6.42
C GLN A 197 5.38 -4.44 -7.22
N ALA A 198 6.63 -4.45 -7.67
CA ALA A 198 7.21 -3.38 -8.48
C ALA A 198 6.58 -3.36 -9.87
N GLU A 199 6.47 -4.52 -10.51
CA GLU A 199 5.79 -4.69 -11.80
C GLU A 199 4.32 -4.29 -11.73
N ASP A 200 3.63 -4.76 -10.70
CA ASP A 200 2.24 -4.41 -10.42
C ASP A 200 2.01 -2.90 -10.31
N ARG A 201 2.91 -2.19 -9.61
CA ARG A 201 2.84 -0.72 -9.52
C ARG A 201 3.10 -0.07 -10.87
N ARG A 202 4.10 -0.54 -11.62
CA ARG A 202 4.41 -0.02 -12.95
C ARG A 202 3.20 -0.12 -13.88
N LEU A 203 2.50 -1.25 -13.85
CA LEU A 203 1.26 -1.47 -14.59
C LEU A 203 0.15 -0.51 -14.16
N ARG A 204 -0.05 -0.33 -12.85
CA ARG A 204 -1.05 0.60 -12.30
C ARG A 204 -0.75 2.06 -12.64
N GLU A 205 0.50 2.47 -12.60
CA GLU A 205 0.91 3.83 -12.98
C GLU A 205 0.74 4.08 -14.47
N ALA A 206 1.10 3.11 -15.31
CA ALA A 206 0.86 3.20 -16.75
C ALA A 206 -0.63 3.29 -17.08
N ALA A 207 -1.48 2.58 -16.33
CA ALA A 207 -2.93 2.68 -16.46
C ALA A 207 -3.45 4.05 -16.00
N ARG A 208 -2.92 4.59 -14.88
CA ARG A 208 -3.27 5.93 -14.38
C ARG A 208 -2.93 7.02 -15.40
N ILE A 209 -1.74 6.97 -16.01
CA ILE A 209 -1.30 7.96 -17.00
C ILE A 209 -2.19 7.90 -18.25
N ARG A 210 -2.51 6.70 -18.74
CA ARG A 210 -3.45 6.55 -19.88
C ARG A 210 -4.83 7.11 -19.54
N HIS A 211 -5.37 6.71 -18.40
CA HIS A 211 -6.68 7.19 -17.97
C HIS A 211 -6.72 8.71 -17.79
N GLN A 212 -5.65 9.31 -17.28
CA GLN A 212 -5.55 10.77 -17.16
C GLN A 212 -5.59 11.44 -18.55
N ALA A 213 -4.85 10.92 -19.53
CA ALA A 213 -4.88 11.45 -20.89
C ALA A 213 -6.27 11.34 -21.52
N ASP A 214 -6.95 10.20 -21.34
CA ASP A 214 -8.31 9.98 -21.83
C ASP A 214 -9.32 10.96 -21.19
N VAL A 215 -9.18 11.21 -19.88
CA VAL A 215 -10.03 12.17 -19.15
C VAL A 215 -9.77 13.61 -19.60
N GLU A 216 -8.51 13.99 -19.81
CA GLU A 216 -8.16 15.33 -20.31
C GLU A 216 -8.74 15.57 -21.71
N GLU A 217 -8.69 14.58 -22.60
CA GLU A 217 -9.30 14.65 -23.93
C GLU A 217 -10.83 14.77 -23.84
N ALA A 218 -11.47 13.96 -22.99
CA ALA A 218 -12.91 14.03 -22.77
C ALA A 218 -13.33 15.41 -22.24
N MET A 219 -12.59 15.97 -21.29
CA MET A 219 -12.85 17.31 -20.74
C MET A 219 -12.66 18.42 -21.77
N ALA A 220 -11.63 18.34 -22.62
CA ALA A 220 -11.41 19.32 -23.69
C ALA A 220 -12.55 19.32 -24.72
N ASN A 221 -13.06 18.13 -25.08
CA ASN A 221 -14.20 18.00 -25.98
C ASN A 221 -15.50 18.57 -25.39
N VAL A 222 -15.75 18.35 -24.09
CA VAL A 222 -16.89 18.92 -23.37
C VAL A 222 -16.79 20.45 -23.31
N SER A 223 -15.62 21.00 -22.95
CA SER A 223 -15.42 22.45 -22.86
C SER A 223 -15.51 23.16 -24.22
N SER A 224 -15.12 22.49 -25.31
CA SER A 224 -15.21 23.06 -26.67
C SER A 224 -16.66 23.18 -27.15
N ARG A 225 -17.52 22.22 -26.80
CA ARG A 225 -18.95 22.25 -27.13
C ARG A 225 -19.72 23.24 -26.26
N MET A 226 -19.31 23.44 -25.01
CA MET A 226 -19.98 24.32 -24.06
C MET A 226 -19.41 25.76 -24.11
N HIS A 227 -19.82 26.55 -25.11
CA HIS A 227 -19.49 27.98 -25.13
C HIS A 227 -20.20 28.71 -23.97
N ARG A 228 -19.52 29.64 -23.29
CA ARG A 228 -20.06 30.41 -22.14
C ARG A 228 -21.37 31.15 -22.43
N GLU A 229 -21.61 31.51 -23.68
CA GLU A 229 -22.84 32.19 -24.13
C GLU A 229 -24.05 31.24 -24.10
N ASN A 230 -23.85 29.95 -24.36
CA ASN A 230 -24.93 28.96 -24.31
C ASN A 230 -25.21 28.47 -22.88
N LEU A 231 -24.21 28.49 -21.98
CA LEU A 231 -24.36 27.97 -20.61
C LEU A 231 -25.48 28.66 -19.80
N GLU A 232 -25.56 29.99 -19.83
CA GLU A 232 -26.59 30.69 -19.05
C GLU A 232 -27.99 30.45 -19.63
N GLU A 233 -28.09 30.36 -20.95
CA GLU A 233 -29.33 30.00 -21.64
C GLU A 233 -29.74 28.55 -21.34
N ASP A 234 -28.80 27.61 -21.33
CA ASP A 234 -29.00 26.20 -20.96
C ASP A 234 -29.46 26.05 -19.50
N ILE A 235 -28.90 26.84 -18.58
CA ILE A 235 -29.35 26.89 -17.18
C ILE A 235 -30.82 27.33 -17.10
N GLN A 236 -31.20 28.38 -17.83
CA GLN A 236 -32.58 28.88 -17.87
C GLN A 236 -33.54 27.88 -18.53
N ARG A 237 -33.13 27.25 -19.64
CA ARG A 237 -33.87 26.19 -20.34
C ARG A 237 -34.08 24.98 -19.43
N CYS A 238 -33.04 24.53 -18.73
CA CYS A 238 -33.09 23.42 -17.78
C CYS A 238 -34.00 23.73 -16.59
N TRP A 239 -33.95 24.94 -16.03
CA TRP A 239 -34.85 25.35 -14.95
C TRP A 239 -36.32 25.41 -15.40
N SER A 240 -36.56 25.91 -16.62
CA SER A 240 -37.90 25.93 -17.22
C SER A 240 -38.43 24.52 -17.48
N ALA A 241 -37.59 23.60 -17.95
CA ALA A 241 -37.90 22.18 -18.12
C ALA A 241 -38.26 21.52 -16.78
N LEU A 242 -37.44 21.75 -15.75
CA LEU A 242 -37.66 21.25 -14.40
C LEU A 242 -39.04 21.67 -13.86
N ARG A 243 -39.44 22.93 -14.05
CA ARG A 243 -40.75 23.44 -13.60
C ARG A 243 -41.93 22.88 -14.39
N LYS A 244 -41.77 22.67 -15.69
CA LYS A 244 -42.82 22.08 -16.54
C LYS A 244 -43.09 20.63 -16.14
N LEU A 245 -42.04 19.86 -15.86
CA LEU A 245 -42.11 18.47 -15.43
C LEU A 245 -42.54 18.33 -13.96
N GLY A 246 -41.96 19.13 -13.07
CA GLY A 246 -42.15 19.11 -11.62
C GLY A 246 -43.23 20.08 -11.12
N ARG A 247 -44.45 20.00 -11.67
CA ARG A 247 -45.56 20.91 -11.31
C ARG A 247 -45.74 20.99 -9.79
N GLY A 248 -45.66 22.21 -9.24
CA GLY A 248 -45.82 22.46 -7.80
C GLY A 248 -44.63 22.11 -6.93
N GLY A 249 -43.42 21.95 -7.50
CA GLY A 249 -42.20 21.62 -6.75
C GLY A 249 -42.01 20.12 -6.51
N ALA A 250 -42.62 19.28 -7.34
CA ALA A 250 -42.42 17.84 -7.28
C ALA A 250 -40.98 17.47 -7.74
N PRO A 251 -40.35 16.46 -7.13
CA PRO A 251 -39.09 15.93 -7.62
C PRO A 251 -39.21 15.37 -9.04
N VAL A 252 -38.24 15.65 -9.89
CA VAL A 252 -38.16 15.17 -11.27
C VAL A 252 -36.86 14.39 -11.45
N GLU A 253 -36.90 13.29 -12.19
CA GLU A 253 -35.68 12.53 -12.51
C GLU A 253 -34.85 13.29 -13.57
N LEU A 254 -33.53 13.34 -13.39
CA LEU A 254 -32.66 14.04 -14.35
C LEU A 254 -32.76 13.46 -15.76
N ALA A 255 -33.02 12.16 -15.89
CA ALA A 255 -33.26 11.50 -17.17
C ALA A 255 -34.44 12.15 -17.93
N ASP A 256 -35.55 12.42 -17.24
CA ASP A 256 -36.73 13.05 -17.84
C ASP A 256 -36.43 14.49 -18.30
N VAL A 257 -35.61 15.22 -17.54
CA VAL A 257 -35.18 16.58 -17.91
C VAL A 257 -34.31 16.54 -19.17
N ARG A 258 -33.38 15.58 -19.28
CA ARG A 258 -32.54 15.39 -20.47
C ARG A 258 -33.38 15.06 -21.69
N THR A 259 -34.30 14.11 -21.58
CA THR A 259 -35.21 13.75 -22.69
C THR A 259 -36.04 14.94 -23.15
N TYR A 260 -36.51 15.77 -22.20
CA TYR A 260 -37.24 16.99 -22.54
C TYR A 260 -36.36 18.01 -23.28
N LEU A 261 -35.11 18.23 -22.84
CA LEU A 261 -34.18 19.13 -23.50
C LEU A 261 -33.80 18.64 -24.91
N SER A 262 -33.56 17.34 -25.10
CA SER A 262 -33.34 16.76 -26.42
C SER A 262 -34.54 16.95 -27.34
N SER A 263 -35.77 16.78 -26.84
CA SER A 263 -36.96 17.03 -27.65
C SER A 263 -37.10 18.50 -28.08
N LEU A 264 -36.69 19.43 -27.20
CA LEU A 264 -36.69 20.87 -27.50
C LEU A 264 -35.64 21.21 -28.56
N ALA A 265 -34.44 20.62 -28.49
CA ALA A 265 -33.38 20.82 -29.48
C ALA A 265 -33.80 20.30 -30.88
N ILE A 266 -34.54 19.19 -30.96
CA ILE A 266 -35.11 18.69 -32.22
C ILE A 266 -36.13 19.69 -32.79
N GLU A 267 -36.98 20.29 -31.95
CA GLU A 267 -37.93 21.32 -32.38
C GLU A 267 -37.23 22.59 -32.89
N GLU A 268 -36.06 22.92 -32.36
CA GLU A 268 -35.22 24.05 -32.78
C GLU A 268 -34.41 23.77 -34.07
N GLY A 269 -34.44 22.52 -34.57
CA GLY A 269 -33.89 22.14 -35.87
C GLY A 269 -32.59 21.32 -35.82
N ALA A 270 -32.19 20.81 -34.65
CA ALA A 270 -31.03 19.94 -34.50
C ALA A 270 -31.28 18.52 -35.05
N SER A 271 -30.21 17.83 -35.45
CA SER A 271 -30.25 16.40 -35.79
C SER A 271 -30.51 15.56 -34.54
N GLU A 272 -31.12 14.38 -34.69
CA GLU A 272 -31.48 13.48 -33.57
C GLU A 272 -30.24 13.13 -32.71
N ASP A 273 -29.14 12.72 -33.34
CA ASP A 273 -27.86 12.42 -32.65
C ASP A 273 -27.22 13.63 -31.96
N GLU A 274 -27.43 14.84 -32.50
CA GLU A 274 -26.86 16.08 -31.96
C GLU A 274 -27.67 16.57 -30.77
N ALA A 275 -29.00 16.50 -30.87
CA ALA A 275 -29.93 16.84 -29.80
C ALA A 275 -29.85 15.89 -28.60
N GLU A 276 -29.58 14.61 -28.82
CA GLU A 276 -29.34 13.64 -27.75
C GLU A 276 -28.05 14.00 -26.99
N ALA A 277 -26.93 14.16 -27.70
CA ALA A 277 -25.65 14.51 -27.09
C ALA A 277 -25.67 15.87 -26.38
N GLU A 278 -26.31 16.88 -26.97
CA GLU A 278 -26.47 18.22 -26.39
C GLU A 278 -27.37 18.17 -25.15
N GLY A 279 -28.52 17.48 -25.22
CA GLY A 279 -29.43 17.34 -24.09
C GLY A 279 -28.81 16.60 -22.90
N GLU A 280 -27.97 15.59 -23.15
CA GLU A 280 -27.24 14.88 -22.08
C GLU A 280 -26.22 15.79 -21.38
N ILE A 281 -25.37 16.49 -22.15
CA ILE A 281 -24.29 17.33 -21.63
C ILE A 281 -24.87 18.59 -20.99
N SER A 282 -25.68 19.36 -21.71
CA SER A 282 -26.28 20.60 -21.21
C SER A 282 -27.23 20.33 -20.05
N GLY A 283 -28.03 19.26 -20.12
CA GLY A 283 -28.92 18.86 -19.00
C GLY A 283 -28.14 18.53 -17.72
N PHE A 284 -27.04 17.77 -17.82
CA PHE A 284 -26.21 17.43 -16.67
C PHE A 284 -25.48 18.66 -16.10
N VAL A 285 -24.78 19.42 -16.94
CA VAL A 285 -23.99 20.56 -16.49
C VAL A 285 -24.91 21.66 -15.94
N ALA A 286 -26.00 21.99 -16.63
CA ALA A 286 -26.99 22.96 -16.14
C ALA A 286 -27.59 22.54 -14.80
N SER A 287 -27.88 21.25 -14.59
CA SER A 287 -28.37 20.76 -13.30
C SER A 287 -27.37 20.97 -12.16
N LEU A 288 -26.07 20.82 -12.43
CA LEU A 288 -25.01 21.06 -11.46
C LEU A 288 -24.90 22.57 -11.13
N PHE A 289 -25.03 23.44 -12.13
CA PHE A 289 -25.06 24.89 -11.90
C PHE A 289 -26.31 25.34 -11.15
N LEU A 290 -27.49 24.80 -11.48
CA LEU A 290 -28.74 25.09 -10.77
C LEU A 290 -28.63 24.72 -9.28
N THR A 291 -27.95 23.63 -8.97
CA THR A 291 -27.76 23.17 -7.59
C THR A 291 -26.70 23.97 -6.85
N HIS A 292 -25.56 24.24 -7.48
CA HIS A 292 -24.51 25.10 -6.93
C HIS A 292 -25.03 26.51 -6.60
N ARG A 293 -25.73 27.14 -7.55
CA ARG A 293 -26.32 28.49 -7.40
C ARG A 293 -27.55 28.50 -6.48
N GLY A 294 -28.11 27.34 -6.13
CA GLY A 294 -29.18 27.22 -5.14
C GLY A 294 -30.61 27.38 -5.68
N PHE A 295 -30.80 27.23 -7.00
CA PHE A 295 -32.12 27.16 -7.63
C PHE A 295 -32.80 25.81 -7.37
N ALA A 296 -32.03 24.73 -7.36
CA ALA A 296 -32.55 23.37 -7.20
C ALA A 296 -31.79 22.57 -6.13
N GLU A 297 -32.45 21.57 -5.57
CA GLU A 297 -31.84 20.53 -4.76
C GLU A 297 -31.63 19.27 -5.60
N ILE A 298 -30.52 18.58 -5.34
CA ILE A 298 -30.16 17.32 -6.00
C ILE A 298 -29.93 16.24 -4.95
N TRP A 299 -30.42 15.04 -5.23
CA TRP A 299 -30.08 13.84 -4.47
C TRP A 299 -30.08 12.62 -5.37
N GLN A 300 -29.34 11.60 -4.97
CA GLN A 300 -29.22 10.35 -5.69
C GLN A 300 -29.87 9.23 -4.86
N MET A 301 -30.65 8.37 -5.52
CA MET A 301 -31.24 7.17 -4.93
C MET A 301 -30.62 5.94 -5.59
N GLY A 302 -29.87 5.13 -4.82
CA GLY A 302 -29.23 3.89 -5.29
C GLY A 302 -27.73 3.82 -4.98
N GLU A 303 -27.04 2.82 -5.53
CA GLU A 303 -25.58 2.69 -5.41
C GLU A 303 -24.86 3.80 -6.20
N ALA A 304 -23.71 4.26 -5.69
CA ALA A 304 -23.03 5.48 -6.16
C ALA A 304 -22.81 5.57 -7.68
N THR A 305 -22.59 4.45 -8.36
CA THR A 305 -22.31 4.39 -9.81
C THR A 305 -23.55 4.15 -10.69
N GLN A 306 -24.70 3.75 -10.13
CA GLN A 306 -25.93 3.44 -10.89
C GLN A 306 -27.21 4.08 -10.33
N GLY A 307 -27.08 4.97 -9.34
CA GLY A 307 -28.22 5.60 -8.68
C GLY A 307 -28.92 6.62 -9.56
N ARG A 308 -30.25 6.68 -9.46
CA ARG A 308 -31.09 7.65 -10.17
C ARG A 308 -30.99 9.01 -9.51
N ILE A 309 -30.77 10.05 -10.30
CA ILE A 309 -30.58 11.43 -9.85
C ILE A 309 -31.91 12.16 -9.93
N PHE A 310 -32.31 12.80 -8.83
CA PHE A 310 -33.52 13.60 -8.75
C PHE A 310 -33.18 15.08 -8.51
N LEU A 311 -33.95 15.95 -9.14
CA LEU A 311 -33.90 17.40 -9.01
C LEU A 311 -35.22 17.93 -8.46
N ARG A 312 -35.16 18.93 -7.58
CA ARG A 312 -36.34 19.65 -7.09
C ARG A 312 -36.12 21.14 -7.08
N ASP A 313 -37.07 21.89 -7.62
CA ASP A 313 -37.07 23.36 -7.53
C ASP A 313 -37.24 23.78 -6.05
N ARG A 314 -36.30 24.56 -5.53
CA ARG A 314 -36.37 25.13 -4.17
C ARG A 314 -37.37 26.29 -4.08
N TRP A 315 -37.73 26.88 -5.21
CA TRP A 315 -38.46 28.13 -5.29
C TRP A 315 -39.78 28.01 -6.09
N PRO A 316 -40.73 27.14 -5.69
CA PRO A 316 -41.96 26.90 -6.45
C PRO A 316 -42.96 28.08 -6.43
N LYS A 317 -42.68 29.15 -5.65
CA LYS A 317 -43.57 30.31 -5.47
C LYS A 317 -43.23 31.52 -6.34
N VAL A 318 -42.05 31.55 -6.95
CA VAL A 318 -41.62 32.64 -7.85
C VAL A 318 -41.94 32.28 -9.29
N GLU A 319 -42.31 33.26 -10.12
CA GLU A 319 -42.75 32.97 -11.49
C GLU A 319 -41.60 33.07 -12.49
N THR A 320 -40.61 33.93 -12.24
CA THR A 320 -39.50 34.19 -13.16
C THR A 320 -38.13 33.80 -12.60
N PHE A 321 -37.18 33.54 -13.51
CA PHE A 321 -35.80 33.17 -13.17
C PHE A 321 -35.10 34.30 -12.41
N ASP A 322 -35.33 35.56 -12.81
CA ASP A 322 -34.78 36.74 -12.15
C ASP A 322 -35.34 36.96 -10.74
N GLU A 323 -36.63 36.67 -10.52
CA GLU A 323 -37.20 36.69 -9.16
C GLU A 323 -36.56 35.64 -8.26
N ALA A 324 -36.29 34.43 -8.78
CA ALA A 324 -35.58 33.40 -8.05
C ALA A 324 -34.14 33.84 -7.72
N ARG A 325 -33.44 34.51 -8.65
CA ARG A 325 -32.12 35.10 -8.40
C ARG A 325 -32.13 36.11 -7.26
N VAL A 326 -33.10 37.02 -7.26
CA VAL A 326 -33.24 38.03 -6.20
C VAL A 326 -33.55 37.37 -4.86
N ALA A 327 -34.40 36.35 -4.84
CA ALA A 327 -34.73 35.60 -3.63
C ALA A 327 -33.51 34.85 -3.06
N ILE A 328 -32.69 34.24 -3.92
CA ILE A 328 -31.45 33.55 -3.55
C ILE A 328 -30.41 34.55 -3.02
N ALA A 329 -30.21 35.67 -3.71
CA ALA A 329 -29.29 36.73 -3.28
C ALA A 329 -29.67 37.26 -1.89
N HIS A 330 -30.97 37.47 -1.64
CA HIS A 330 -31.50 37.89 -0.35
C HIS A 330 -31.34 36.82 0.74
N GLU A 331 -31.55 35.53 0.44
CA GLU A 331 -31.35 34.43 1.40
C GLU A 331 -29.88 34.26 1.79
N ARG A 332 -28.98 34.34 0.80
CA ARG A 332 -27.53 34.13 1.00
C ARG A 332 -26.78 35.39 1.47
N GLY A 333 -27.43 36.57 1.43
CA GLY A 333 -26.82 37.84 1.81
C GLY A 333 -25.69 38.29 0.86
N ILE A 334 -25.77 37.88 -0.40
CA ILE A 334 -24.77 38.13 -1.45
C ILE A 334 -25.34 39.02 -2.55
N THR A 335 -24.47 39.63 -3.35
CA THR A 335 -24.85 40.45 -4.50
C THR A 335 -25.34 39.59 -5.67
N LEU A 336 -26.10 40.19 -6.59
CA LEU A 336 -26.62 39.48 -7.79
C LEU A 336 -25.50 38.98 -8.72
N GLU A 337 -24.34 39.63 -8.71
CA GLU A 337 -23.14 39.22 -9.47
C GLU A 337 -22.47 37.99 -8.83
N GLU A 338 -22.49 37.89 -7.49
CA GLU A 338 -21.97 36.72 -6.75
C GLU A 338 -22.87 35.47 -6.87
N VAL A 339 -24.10 35.62 -7.37
CA VAL A 339 -24.98 34.48 -7.72
C VAL A 339 -24.64 33.92 -9.10
N GLU A 340 -24.04 34.72 -9.99
CA GLU A 340 -23.60 34.30 -11.33
C GLU A 340 -22.21 33.66 -11.34
N ALA A 341 -21.32 34.13 -10.45
CA ALA A 341 -19.98 33.59 -10.23
C ALA A 341 -20.02 32.17 -9.62
#